data_AF-A0A9X2E7Q8-F1
#
_entry.id   AF-A0A9X2E7Q8-F1
#
_cell.length_a   1.000
_cell.length_b   1.000
_cell.length_c   1.000
_cell.angle_alpha   90.00
_cell.angle_beta   90.00
_cell.angle_gamma   90.00
#
_symmetry.space_group_name_H-M   'P 1'
#
loop_
_entity.id
_entity.type
_entity.pdbx_description
1 polymer ?
#
loop_
_entity_poly.entity_id
_entity_poly.type
_entity_poly.pdbx_seq_one_letter_code
_entity_poly.pdbx_strand_id
1 'polypeptide(L)'
;MALIDPSGGDSLEIASVLADGITLVVLDDPVTVAPARARTLLAKVLAQKAILMFTDRVRGIRADLVLNSRPTGYTGIGRGRGRVREIELEVHVSGRHLHPHTGRIRLAATGDTGTAWSHLATATAGAQPMIRAV
;
A
#
# COMPACT_ATOMS: atom_id res chain seq x y z
N MET A 1 -6.23 -20.28 18.74
CA MET A 1 -5.04 -19.81 18.01
C MET A 1 -4.71 -20.84 16.96
N ALA A 2 -4.63 -20.44 15.69
CA ALA A 2 -4.18 -21.34 14.63
C ALA A 2 -2.65 -21.33 14.58
N LEU A 3 -2.03 -22.51 14.67
CA LEU A 3 -0.61 -22.71 14.40
C LEU A 3 -0.44 -22.79 12.88
N ILE A 4 0.24 -21.82 12.30
CA ILE A 4 0.55 -21.79 10.87
C ILE A 4 1.99 -22.24 10.72
N ASP A 5 2.21 -23.27 9.90
CA ASP A 5 3.55 -23.70 9.52
C ASP A 5 4.15 -22.68 8.54
N PRO A 6 5.25 -21.98 8.90
CA PRO A 6 5.88 -21.00 8.03
C PRO A 6 6.66 -21.65 6.87
N SER A 7 6.76 -22.97 6.79
CA SER A 7 7.70 -23.68 5.89
C SER A 7 7.18 -24.06 4.50
N GLY A 8 6.00 -23.61 4.07
CA GLY A 8 5.59 -23.70 2.65
C GLY A 8 4.17 -24.20 2.36
N GLY A 9 3.21 -23.94 3.25
CA GLY A 9 1.79 -24.14 2.93
C GLY A 9 1.29 -23.17 1.85
N ASP A 10 0.14 -23.48 1.24
CA ASP A 10 -0.49 -22.59 0.28
C ASP A 10 -0.83 -21.24 0.94
N SER A 11 -0.19 -20.17 0.46
CA SER A 11 -0.29 -18.83 1.03
C SER A 11 -1.73 -18.30 1.11
N LEU A 12 -2.64 -18.76 0.23
CA LEU A 12 -4.05 -18.38 0.29
C LEU A 12 -4.79 -19.08 1.44
N GLU A 13 -4.44 -20.33 1.72
CA GLU A 13 -5.01 -21.06 2.85
C GLU A 13 -4.52 -20.46 4.16
N ILE A 14 -3.23 -20.13 4.23
CA ILE A 14 -2.64 -19.42 5.35
C ILE A 14 -3.35 -18.07 5.56
N ALA A 15 -3.53 -17.27 4.51
CA ALA A 15 -4.24 -16.01 4.59
C ALA A 15 -5.70 -16.16 5.07
N SER A 16 -6.38 -17.21 4.60
CA SER A 16 -7.73 -17.58 5.05
C SER A 16 -7.77 -17.90 6.55
N VAL A 17 -6.80 -18.66 7.06
CA VAL A 17 -6.70 -19.00 8.49
C VAL A 17 -6.35 -17.76 9.32
N LEU A 18 -5.44 -16.91 8.84
CA LEU A 18 -5.12 -15.65 9.50
C LEU A 18 -6.34 -14.73 9.59
N ALA A 19 -7.16 -14.65 8.54
CA ALA A 19 -8.36 -13.81 8.52
C ALA A 19 -9.39 -14.17 9.61
N ASP A 20 -9.34 -15.37 10.20
CA ASP A 20 -10.24 -15.76 11.30
C ASP A 20 -9.93 -15.04 12.63
N GLY A 21 -8.77 -14.39 12.76
CA GLY A 21 -8.41 -13.66 13.98
C GLY A 21 -7.54 -12.42 13.77
N ILE A 22 -7.07 -12.17 12.55
CA ILE A 22 -6.19 -11.06 12.19
C ILE A 22 -6.96 -10.10 11.27
N THR A 23 -6.95 -8.82 11.64
CA THR A 23 -7.70 -7.77 10.94
C THR A 23 -7.03 -7.28 9.66
N LEU A 24 -5.71 -7.47 9.52
CA LEU A 24 -4.94 -7.14 8.33
C LEU A 24 -3.99 -8.28 7.98
N VAL A 25 -4.18 -8.87 6.81
CA VAL A 25 -3.29 -9.90 6.26
C VAL A 25 -2.62 -9.33 5.02
N VAL A 26 -1.29 -9.40 4.97
CA VAL A 26 -0.49 -8.96 3.82
C VAL A 26 0.07 -10.17 3.11
N LEU A 27 -0.21 -10.29 1.81
CA LEU A 27 0.26 -11.36 0.95
C LEU A 27 1.22 -10.82 -0.11
N ASP A 28 2.46 -11.32 -0.10
CA ASP A 28 3.52 -10.94 -1.06
C ASP A 28 4.13 -12.17 -1.77
N ASP A 29 3.32 -13.23 -1.93
CA ASP A 29 3.72 -14.45 -2.62
C ASP A 29 3.48 -14.32 -4.14
N PRO A 30 4.45 -14.65 -5.01
CA PRO A 30 4.26 -14.62 -6.47
C PRO A 30 3.32 -15.74 -6.96
N VAL A 31 2.01 -15.55 -6.82
CA VAL A 31 0.97 -16.53 -7.17
C VAL A 31 -0.07 -15.96 -8.13
N THR A 32 -0.56 -16.80 -9.05
CA THR A 32 -1.75 -16.49 -9.87
C THR A 32 -2.95 -17.26 -9.37
N VAL A 33 -3.95 -16.54 -8.88
CA VAL A 33 -5.11 -17.11 -8.20
C VAL A 33 -6.24 -17.35 -9.18
N ALA A 34 -6.76 -18.59 -9.19
CA ALA A 34 -7.95 -18.92 -9.96
C ALA A 34 -9.17 -18.10 -9.46
N PRO A 35 -10.06 -17.62 -10.36
CA PRO A 35 -11.18 -16.75 -9.96
C PRO A 35 -12.09 -17.33 -8.86
N ALA A 36 -12.31 -18.65 -8.88
CA ALA A 36 -13.10 -19.33 -7.84
C ALA A 36 -12.42 -19.22 -6.47
N ARG A 37 -11.12 -19.45 -6.39
CA ARG A 37 -10.34 -19.36 -5.15
C ARG A 37 -10.29 -17.92 -4.63
N ALA A 38 -10.11 -16.95 -5.52
CA ALA A 38 -10.14 -15.52 -5.17
C ALA A 38 -11.50 -15.13 -4.54
N ARG A 39 -12.61 -15.56 -5.13
CA ARG A 39 -13.96 -15.29 -4.60
C ARG A 39 -14.17 -15.89 -3.22
N THR A 40 -13.77 -17.15 -3.02
CA THR A 40 -13.90 -17.82 -1.72
C THR A 40 -13.09 -17.11 -0.64
N LEU A 41 -11.83 -16.77 -0.94
CA LEU A 41 -10.97 -16.04 -0.01
C LEU A 41 -11.54 -14.66 0.33
N LEU A 42 -11.94 -13.87 -0.67
CA LEU A 42 -12.53 -12.55 -0.46
C LEU A 42 -13.83 -12.62 0.35
N ALA A 43 -14.71 -13.58 0.05
CA ALA A 43 -15.94 -13.77 0.81
C ALA A 43 -15.66 -14.07 2.28
N LYS A 44 -14.64 -14.88 2.57
CA LYS A 44 -14.21 -15.18 3.95
C LYS A 44 -13.63 -13.94 4.64
N VAL A 45 -12.71 -13.23 3.99
CA VAL A 45 -12.10 -12.00 4.52
C VAL A 45 -13.18 -10.98 4.89
N LEU A 46 -14.17 -10.80 4.02
CA LEU A 46 -15.31 -9.91 4.27
C LEU A 46 -16.18 -10.39 5.43
N ALA A 47 -16.49 -11.69 5.51
CA ALA A 47 -17.29 -12.26 6.59
C ALA A 47 -16.62 -12.06 7.97
N GLN A 48 -15.29 -12.14 8.03
CA GLN A 48 -14.51 -11.89 9.24
C GLN A 48 -14.17 -10.41 9.48
N LYS A 49 -14.65 -9.49 8.62
CA LYS A 49 -14.32 -8.06 8.67
C LYS A 49 -12.81 -7.78 8.68
N ALA A 50 -12.03 -8.65 8.03
CA ALA A 50 -10.60 -8.49 7.84
C ALA A 50 -10.30 -7.72 6.54
N ILE A 51 -9.05 -7.26 6.42
CA ILE A 51 -8.50 -6.63 5.23
C ILE A 51 -7.43 -7.55 4.65
N LEU A 52 -7.56 -7.88 3.37
CA LEU A 52 -6.50 -8.55 2.61
C LEU A 52 -5.78 -7.51 1.76
N MET A 53 -4.51 -7.27 2.07
CA MET A 53 -3.60 -6.48 1.25
C MET A 53 -2.67 -7.42 0.49
N PHE A 54 -2.39 -7.10 -0.76
CA PHE A 54 -1.47 -7.88 -1.57
C PHE A 54 -0.67 -6.97 -2.49
N THR A 55 0.53 -7.43 -2.83
CA THR A 55 1.40 -6.74 -3.79
C THR A 55 1.04 -7.13 -5.22
N ASP A 56 1.66 -6.47 -6.19
CA ASP A 56 1.51 -6.74 -7.62
C ASP A 56 2.01 -8.15 -8.06
N ARG A 57 2.68 -8.86 -7.15
CA ARG A 57 3.12 -10.24 -7.32
C ARG A 57 1.98 -11.24 -7.23
N VAL A 58 0.88 -10.89 -6.56
CA VAL A 58 -0.34 -11.69 -6.49
C VAL A 58 -1.29 -11.29 -7.62
N ARG A 59 -1.58 -12.23 -8.53
CA ARG A 59 -2.44 -12.01 -9.70
C ARG A 59 -3.77 -12.74 -9.56
N GLY A 60 -4.79 -12.27 -10.26
CA GLY A 60 -6.10 -12.94 -10.33
C GLY A 60 -7.08 -12.62 -9.19
N ILE A 61 -6.65 -11.85 -8.19
CA ILE A 61 -7.54 -11.24 -7.19
C ILE A 61 -7.85 -9.80 -7.62
N ARG A 62 -9.13 -9.42 -7.60
CA ARG A 62 -9.55 -8.04 -7.87
C ARG A 62 -9.60 -7.28 -6.55
N ALA A 63 -8.78 -6.25 -6.41
CA ALA A 63 -8.79 -5.38 -5.24
C ALA A 63 -9.98 -4.41 -5.28
N ASP A 64 -10.57 -4.12 -4.12
CA ASP A 64 -11.54 -3.03 -3.97
C ASP A 64 -10.87 -1.65 -4.01
N LEU A 65 -9.61 -1.60 -3.57
CA LEU A 65 -8.75 -0.41 -3.52
C LEU A 65 -7.34 -0.77 -4.00
N VAL A 66 -6.80 0.03 -4.91
CA VAL A 66 -5.45 -0.09 -5.46
C VAL A 66 -4.64 1.14 -5.03
N LEU A 67 -3.49 0.90 -4.40
CA LEU A 67 -2.53 1.93 -4.05
C LEU A 67 -1.34 1.83 -5.00
N ASN A 68 -1.04 2.92 -5.69
CA ASN A 68 0.21 3.09 -6.42
C ASN A 68 1.01 4.18 -5.74
N SER A 69 2.28 3.91 -5.44
CA SER A 69 3.15 4.90 -4.83
C SER A 69 4.42 5.07 -5.63
N ARG A 70 4.93 6.30 -5.67
CA ARG A 70 6.22 6.62 -6.28
C ARG A 70 6.96 7.64 -5.42
N PRO A 71 8.29 7.53 -5.26
CA PRO A 71 9.09 8.57 -4.64
C PRO A 71 9.06 9.86 -5.49
N THR A 72 8.89 11.01 -4.83
CA THR A 72 8.98 12.35 -5.45
C THR A 72 10.16 13.15 -4.94
N GLY A 73 10.78 12.74 -3.85
CA GLY A 73 11.91 13.45 -3.25
C GLY A 73 12.63 12.62 -2.20
N TYR A 74 13.89 12.97 -1.97
CA TYR A 74 14.73 12.39 -0.92
C TYR A 74 15.49 13.51 -0.21
N THR A 75 15.58 13.44 1.12
CA THR A 75 16.35 14.38 1.94
C THR A 75 17.43 13.64 2.72
N GLY A 76 18.56 14.31 2.99
CA GLY A 76 19.69 13.75 3.75
C GLY A 76 20.79 13.11 2.89
N ILE A 77 20.55 12.99 1.58
CA ILE A 77 21.59 12.74 0.60
C ILE A 77 22.05 14.10 0.07
N GLY A 78 23.29 14.49 0.37
CA GLY A 78 23.90 15.72 -0.15
C GLY A 78 24.33 15.55 -1.61
N ARG A 79 25.57 15.92 -1.95
CA ARG A 79 26.15 15.71 -3.30
C ARG A 79 26.49 14.22 -3.56
N GLY A 80 25.47 13.36 -3.60
CA GLY A 80 25.63 11.91 -3.83
C GLY A 80 26.22 11.12 -2.65
N ARG A 81 26.32 11.74 -1.47
CA ARG A 81 26.78 11.11 -0.22
C ARG A 81 25.89 11.53 0.93
N GLY A 82 25.70 10.63 1.89
CA GLY A 82 24.86 10.86 3.07
C GLY A 82 23.96 9.65 3.36
N ARG A 83 23.02 9.85 4.27
CA ARG A 83 22.01 8.83 4.64
C ARG A 83 20.65 9.43 4.35
N VAL A 84 19.80 8.69 3.64
CA VAL A 84 18.39 9.07 3.47
C VAL A 84 17.80 9.27 4.86
N ARG A 85 17.37 10.49 5.14
CA ARG A 85 16.64 10.84 6.37
C ARG A 85 15.15 10.91 6.13
N GLU A 86 14.77 11.20 4.89
CA GLU A 86 13.39 11.37 4.49
C GLU A 86 13.16 10.90 3.06
N ILE A 87 12.01 10.27 2.83
CA ILE A 87 11.47 9.97 1.51
C ILE A 87 10.12 10.68 1.41
N GLU A 88 9.91 11.38 0.30
CA GLU A 88 8.59 11.87 -0.05
C GLU A 88 7.96 10.91 -1.06
N LEU A 89 6.74 10.46 -0.78
CA LEU A 89 5.96 9.57 -1.64
C LEU A 89 4.72 10.30 -2.13
N GLU A 90 4.50 10.29 -3.44
CA GLU A 90 3.18 10.52 -4.01
C GLU A 90 2.44 9.18 -4.06
N VAL A 91 1.24 9.15 -3.49
CA VAL A 91 0.39 7.97 -3.44
C VAL A 91 -0.88 8.27 -4.21
N HIS A 92 -1.14 7.48 -5.24
CA HIS A 92 -2.38 7.46 -5.99
C HIS A 92 -3.24 6.29 -5.52
N VAL A 93 -4.44 6.61 -5.04
CA VAL A 93 -5.42 5.64 -4.56
C VAL A 93 -6.59 5.64 -5.52
N SER A 94 -6.95 4.46 -6.03
CA SER A 94 -8.15 4.25 -6.83
C SER A 94 -8.92 3.05 -6.30
N GLY A 95 -10.21 2.95 -6.62
CA GLY A 95 -11.00 1.82 -6.20
C GLY A 95 -12.40 1.82 -6.79
N ARG A 96 -13.13 0.74 -6.58
CA ARG A 96 -14.45 0.52 -7.20
C ARG A 96 -15.50 1.53 -6.74
N HIS A 97 -15.40 1.98 -5.49
CA HIS A 97 -16.41 2.79 -4.80
C HIS A 97 -15.87 4.13 -4.31
N LEU A 98 -14.70 4.55 -4.79
CA LEU A 98 -14.07 5.82 -4.38
C LEU A 98 -13.65 6.63 -5.60
N HIS A 99 -13.73 7.96 -5.48
CA HIS A 99 -13.14 8.85 -6.47
C HIS A 99 -11.62 8.77 -6.37
N PRO A 100 -10.89 8.56 -7.47
CA PRO A 100 -9.44 8.50 -7.43
C PRO A 100 -8.86 9.72 -6.71
N HIS A 101 -7.94 9.48 -5.79
CA HIS A 101 -7.35 10.53 -4.96
C HIS A 101 -5.84 10.39 -4.96
N THR A 102 -5.15 11.53 -5.04
CA THR A 102 -3.70 11.60 -4.93
C THR A 102 -3.34 12.36 -3.66
N GLY A 103 -2.37 11.85 -2.91
CA GLY A 103 -1.83 12.48 -1.71
C GLY A 103 -0.32 12.38 -1.67
N ARG A 104 0.33 13.23 -0.87
CA ARG A 104 1.77 13.18 -0.65
C ARG A 104 2.05 12.87 0.81
N ILE A 105 2.94 11.92 1.05
CA ILE A 105 3.29 11.45 2.38
C ILE A 105 4.79 11.60 2.55
N ARG A 106 5.18 12.16 3.68
CA ARG A 106 6.56 12.23 4.14
C ARG A 106 6.85 11.06 5.06
N LEU A 107 7.91 10.36 4.74
CA LEU A 107 8.48 9.25 5.49
C LEU A 107 9.81 9.69 6.07
N ALA A 108 9.88 9.97 7.36
CA ALA A 108 11.12 10.40 8.03
C ALA A 108 11.62 9.33 9.00
N ALA A 109 12.93 9.11 9.05
CA ALA A 109 13.53 8.25 10.08
C ALA A 109 13.34 8.89 11.47
N THR A 110 12.98 8.07 12.46
CA THR A 110 12.90 8.46 13.88
C THR A 110 13.92 7.64 14.65
N GLY A 111 15.05 8.28 14.99
CA GLY A 111 16.19 7.58 15.57
C GLY A 111 16.78 6.55 14.60
N ASP A 112 17.23 5.41 15.15
CA ASP A 112 17.93 4.37 14.39
C ASP A 112 17.02 3.24 13.86
N THR A 113 15.82 3.07 14.42
CA THR A 113 14.93 1.93 14.09
C THR A 113 13.51 2.32 13.72
N GLY A 114 13.14 3.59 13.88
CA GLY A 114 11.78 4.07 13.67
C GLY A 114 11.59 4.80 12.36
N THR A 115 10.34 4.87 11.91
CA THR A 115 9.89 5.78 10.85
C THR A 115 8.65 6.53 11.33
N ALA A 116 8.63 7.85 11.18
CA ALA A 116 7.46 8.67 11.35
C ALA A 116 6.89 9.02 9.97
N TRP A 117 5.56 9.01 9.88
CA TRP A 117 4.83 9.36 8.68
C TRP A 117 4.07 10.66 8.95
N SER A 118 4.15 11.61 8.04
CA SER A 118 3.32 12.81 8.09
C SER A 118 2.71 13.10 6.72
N HIS A 119 1.45 13.55 6.72
CA HIS A 119 0.82 14.00 5.49
C HIS A 119 1.43 15.34 5.09
N LEU A 120 1.88 15.44 3.84
CA LEU A 120 2.24 16.72 3.28
C LEU A 120 0.96 17.36 2.81
N ALA A 121 0.65 18.55 3.32
CA ALA A 121 -0.45 19.33 2.79
C ALA A 121 -0.28 19.40 1.27
N THR A 122 -1.25 18.85 0.53
CA THR A 122 -1.32 19.03 -0.90
C THR A 122 -1.35 20.54 -1.10
N ALA A 123 -0.27 21.12 -1.64
CA ALA A 123 -0.34 22.50 -2.06
C ALA A 123 -1.52 22.58 -3.03
N THR A 124 -2.60 23.23 -2.62
CA THR A 124 -3.69 23.57 -3.53
C THR A 124 -3.00 24.26 -4.68
N ALA A 125 -3.05 23.67 -5.88
CA ALA A 125 -2.44 24.25 -7.06
C ALA A 125 -3.01 25.67 -7.21
N GLY A 126 -2.25 26.66 -6.74
CA GLY A 126 -2.61 28.06 -6.81
C GLY A 126 -2.72 28.41 -8.29
N ALA A 127 -3.85 29.00 -8.65
CA ALA A 127 -4.12 29.52 -9.97
C ALA A 127 -2.88 30.22 -10.53
N GLN A 128 -2.37 29.69 -11.63
CA GLN A 128 -1.29 30.28 -12.39
C GLN A 128 -1.82 31.61 -12.95
N PRO A 129 -1.28 32.79 -12.57
CA PRO A 129 -1.73 34.03 -13.17
C PRO A 129 -1.37 33.98 -14.65
N MET A 130 -2.40 34.00 -15.50
CA MET A 130 -2.28 34.18 -16.94
C MET A 130 -1.64 35.56 -17.16
N ILE A 131 -0.32 35.59 -17.34
CA ILE A 131 0.39 36.78 -17.82
C ILE A 131 -0.15 37.05 -19.22
N ARG A 132 -1.01 38.06 -19.36
CA ARG A 132 -1.37 38.63 -20.65
C ARG A 132 -0.13 39.34 -21.20
N ALA A 133 0.41 38.81 -22.28
CA ALA A 133 1.37 39.54 -23.10
C ALA A 133 0.63 40.72 -23.79
N VAL A 134 1.27 41.88 -23.70
CA VAL A 134 1.14 43.18 -24.41
C VAL A 134 -0.06 43.38 -25.33
#